data_AF-A0A9D1RMZ1-F1
#
_entry.id   AF-A0A9D1RMZ1-F1
#
_cell.length_a   1.000
_cell.length_b   1.000
_cell.length_c   1.000
_cell.angle_alpha   90.00
_cell.angle_beta   90.00
_cell.angle_gamma   90.00
#
_symmetry.space_group_name_H-M   'P 1'
#
loop_
_entity.id
_entity.type
_entity.pdbx_description
1 polymer ?
#
loop_
_entity_poly.entity_id
_entity_poly.type
_entity_poly.pdbx_seq_one_letter_code
_entity_poly.pdbx_strand_id
1 'polypeptide(L)'
;MLRRVTTATCALFMLIGVSRAGEQLNQPWSERAFYGFFLVEFLLLLVGIILTVRGYFGPARHPVNRVFVGLSWAGTIGALVLMLEIVLDNEQVLWLNVISSAVMFTGVMGAAVVALSASPWRDLFYSRRSDPVLRGDDAGHGVARQQSGGGESDG
;
A
#
# COMPACT_ATOMS: atom_id res chain seq x y z
N MET A 1 11.21 -0.55 1.99
CA MET A 1 11.76 -1.71 1.25
C MET A 1 10.79 -2.87 1.21
N LEU A 2 10.27 -3.36 2.35
CA LEU A 2 9.36 -4.51 2.41
C LEU A 2 8.18 -4.45 1.43
N ARG A 3 7.43 -3.32 1.37
CA ARG A 3 6.33 -3.13 0.39
C ARG A 3 6.76 -3.38 -1.06
N ARG A 4 7.95 -2.90 -1.44
CA ARG A 4 8.46 -3.06 -2.82
C ARG A 4 8.81 -4.51 -3.09
N VAL A 5 9.46 -5.16 -2.13
CA VAL A 5 9.85 -6.57 -2.26
C VAL A 5 8.61 -7.43 -2.38
N THR A 6 7.64 -7.30 -1.47
CA THR A 6 6.43 -8.14 -1.51
C THR A 6 5.63 -7.95 -2.80
N THR A 7 5.51 -6.71 -3.31
CA THR A 7 4.74 -6.44 -4.53
C THR A 7 5.50 -6.77 -5.81
N ALA A 8 6.83 -6.61 -5.81
CA ALA A 8 7.66 -7.05 -6.93
C ALA A 8 7.68 -8.58 -7.01
N THR A 9 7.73 -9.26 -5.86
CA THR A 9 7.55 -10.71 -5.79
C THR A 9 6.17 -11.11 -6.34
N CYS A 10 5.07 -10.47 -5.92
CA CYS A 10 3.74 -10.73 -6.52
C CYS A 10 3.76 -10.56 -8.05
N ALA A 11 4.29 -9.45 -8.56
CA ALA A 11 4.34 -9.22 -10.01
C ALA A 11 5.19 -10.27 -10.74
N LEU A 12 6.33 -10.67 -10.16
CA LEU A 12 7.18 -11.70 -10.72
C LEU A 12 6.48 -13.06 -10.74
N PHE A 13 5.80 -13.41 -9.65
CA PHE A 13 4.96 -14.60 -9.60
C PHE A 13 3.90 -14.52 -10.70
N MET A 14 3.12 -13.44 -10.78
CA MET A 14 2.09 -13.26 -11.80
C MET A 14 2.64 -13.47 -13.22
N LEU A 15 3.83 -12.94 -13.54
CA LEU A 15 4.48 -13.12 -14.84
C LEU A 15 4.88 -14.57 -15.10
N ILE A 16 5.36 -15.31 -14.09
CA ILE A 16 5.63 -16.75 -14.18
C ILE A 16 4.33 -17.54 -14.42
N GLY A 17 3.24 -17.14 -13.76
CA GLY A 17 1.93 -17.74 -13.97
C GLY A 17 1.45 -17.58 -15.42
N VAL A 18 1.59 -16.36 -15.97
CA VAL A 18 1.21 -16.05 -17.36
C VAL A 18 2.10 -16.77 -18.38
N SER A 19 3.37 -17.03 -18.07
CA SER A 19 4.30 -17.66 -19.02
C SER A 19 4.06 -19.16 -19.23
N ARG A 20 3.01 -19.74 -18.63
CA ARG A 20 2.66 -21.17 -18.76
C ARG A 20 3.78 -22.13 -18.40
N ALA A 21 4.71 -21.72 -17.53
CA ALA A 21 5.80 -22.57 -17.07
C ALA A 21 5.31 -23.88 -16.41
N GLY A 22 4.09 -23.86 -15.86
CA GLY A 22 3.44 -25.04 -15.27
C GLY A 22 3.06 -26.15 -16.26
N GLU A 23 2.92 -25.86 -17.55
CA GLU A 23 2.63 -26.88 -18.58
C GLU A 23 3.80 -27.84 -18.79
N GLN A 24 5.00 -27.49 -18.32
CA GLN A 24 6.20 -28.33 -18.40
C GLN A 24 6.31 -29.32 -17.22
N LEU A 25 5.42 -29.23 -16.22
CA LEU A 25 5.43 -30.08 -15.04
C LEU A 25 4.52 -31.30 -15.23
N ASN A 26 4.91 -32.43 -14.62
CA ASN A 26 4.06 -33.63 -14.57
C ASN A 26 2.72 -33.32 -13.89
N GLN A 27 1.63 -33.92 -14.39
CA GLN A 27 0.22 -33.66 -14.00
C GLN A 27 -0.06 -33.58 -12.48
N PRO A 28 0.43 -34.50 -11.61
CA PRO A 28 0.14 -34.40 -10.18
C PRO A 28 0.91 -33.26 -9.47
N TRP A 29 1.99 -32.78 -10.08
CA TRP A 29 2.79 -31.67 -9.56
C TRP A 29 2.30 -30.33 -10.06
N SER A 30 1.71 -30.26 -11.25
CA SER A 30 1.18 -29.02 -11.83
C SER A 30 0.01 -28.46 -11.01
N GLU A 31 -0.94 -29.30 -10.58
CA GLU A 31 -2.08 -28.87 -9.74
C GLU A 31 -1.62 -28.32 -8.38
N ARG A 32 -0.73 -29.03 -7.69
CA ARG A 32 -0.20 -28.58 -6.40
C ARG A 32 0.62 -27.30 -6.53
N ALA A 33 1.44 -27.20 -7.58
CA ALA A 33 2.22 -26.00 -7.87
C ALA A 33 1.29 -24.81 -8.17
N PHE A 34 0.21 -25.04 -8.91
CA PHE A 34 -0.80 -24.02 -9.21
C PHE A 34 -1.46 -23.49 -7.94
N TYR A 35 -1.97 -24.37 -7.08
CA TYR A 35 -2.60 -23.96 -5.82
C TYR A 35 -1.61 -23.30 -4.85
N GLY A 36 -0.39 -23.83 -4.76
CA GLY A 36 0.67 -23.24 -3.93
C GLY A 36 1.06 -21.85 -4.40
N PHE A 37 1.19 -21.67 -5.72
CA PHE A 37 1.45 -20.38 -6.35
C PHE A 37 0.35 -19.36 -6.01
N PHE A 38 -0.91 -19.72 -6.21
CA PHE A 38 -2.06 -18.86 -5.90
C PHE A 38 -2.12 -18.49 -4.42
N LEU A 39 -1.88 -19.45 -3.54
CA LEU A 39 -1.89 -19.23 -2.09
C LEU A 39 -0.80 -18.23 -1.68
N VAL A 40 0.42 -18.38 -2.20
CA VAL A 40 1.54 -17.48 -1.91
C VAL A 40 1.23 -16.06 -2.41
N GLU A 41 0.73 -15.93 -3.65
CA GLU A 41 0.34 -14.64 -4.21
C GLU A 41 -0.75 -13.95 -3.39
N PHE A 42 -1.79 -14.69 -3.03
CA PHE A 42 -2.90 -14.21 -2.19
C PHE A 42 -2.40 -13.71 -0.83
N LEU A 43 -1.55 -14.48 -0.14
CA LEU A 43 -1.00 -14.09 1.15
C LEU A 43 -0.10 -12.86 1.05
N LEU A 44 0.72 -12.75 0.01
CA LEU A 44 1.57 -11.58 -0.22
C LEU A 44 0.75 -10.30 -0.44
N LEU A 45 -0.33 -10.36 -1.22
CA LEU A 45 -1.26 -9.25 -1.41
C LEU A 45 -1.92 -8.84 -0.09
N LEU A 46 -2.43 -9.81 0.69
CA LEU A 46 -3.04 -9.54 1.99
C LEU A 46 -2.07 -8.90 2.98
N VAL A 47 -0.83 -9.40 3.06
CA VAL A 47 0.22 -8.79 3.88
C VAL A 47 0.46 -7.34 3.45
N GLY A 48 0.55 -7.08 2.14
CA GLY A 48 0.68 -5.72 1.60
C GLY A 48 -0.46 -4.80 2.02
N ILE A 49 -1.71 -5.28 1.92
CA ILE A 49 -2.91 -4.54 2.34
C ILE A 49 -2.86 -4.24 3.85
N ILE A 50 -2.68 -5.27 4.68
CA ILE A 50 -2.72 -5.14 6.15
C ILE A 50 -1.65 -4.16 6.64
N LEU A 51 -0.41 -4.29 6.14
CA LEU A 51 0.68 -3.41 6.52
C LEU A 51 0.41 -1.96 6.08
N THR A 52 -0.20 -1.77 4.91
CA THR A 52 -0.54 -0.42 4.41
C THR A 52 -1.66 0.22 5.22
N VAL A 53 -2.72 -0.53 5.55
CA VAL A 53 -3.84 -0.05 6.36
C VAL A 53 -3.40 0.26 7.79
N ARG A 54 -2.49 -0.54 8.36
CA ARG A 54 -1.88 -0.29 9.68
C ARG A 54 -0.88 0.87 9.70
N GLY A 55 -0.59 1.48 8.56
CA GLY A 55 0.28 2.65 8.48
C GLY A 55 1.78 2.36 8.52
N TYR A 56 2.21 1.11 8.31
CA TYR A 56 3.64 0.74 8.29
C TYR A 56 4.44 1.46 7.18
N PHE A 57 3.76 1.94 6.13
CA PHE A 57 4.37 2.61 4.99
C PHE A 57 4.00 4.11 4.90
N GLY A 58 3.67 4.72 6.05
CA GLY A 58 3.20 6.11 6.14
C GLY A 58 1.69 6.21 6.38
N PRO A 59 1.11 7.42 6.36
CA PRO A 59 -0.29 7.60 6.70
C PRO A 59 -1.22 6.79 5.81
N ALA A 60 -2.15 6.06 6.42
CA ALA A 60 -3.12 5.24 5.69
C ALA A 60 -4.03 6.07 4.75
N ARG A 61 -4.24 7.36 5.06
CA ARG A 61 -5.06 8.28 4.25
C ARG A 61 -4.32 8.87 3.04
N HIS A 62 -3.03 8.58 2.87
CA HIS A 62 -2.27 9.07 1.72
C HIS A 62 -2.85 8.52 0.41
N PRO A 63 -3.03 9.34 -0.65
CA PRO A 63 -3.71 8.92 -1.88
C PRO A 63 -3.04 7.70 -2.53
N VAL A 64 -1.70 7.66 -2.57
CA VAL A 64 -0.94 6.52 -3.09
C VAL A 64 -1.22 5.23 -2.32
N ASN A 65 -1.39 5.31 -1.00
CA ASN A 65 -1.67 4.14 -0.17
C ASN A 65 -3.12 3.65 -0.38
N ARG A 66 -4.07 4.57 -0.62
CA ARG A 66 -5.45 4.22 -0.97
C ARG A 66 -5.53 3.53 -2.33
N VAL A 67 -4.86 4.07 -3.34
CA VAL A 67 -4.80 3.46 -4.69
C VAL A 67 -4.14 2.09 -4.61
N PHE A 68 -3.02 1.96 -3.87
CA PHE A 68 -2.37 0.68 -3.62
C PHE A 68 -3.33 -0.34 -3.02
N VAL A 69 -4.00 0.01 -1.91
CA VAL A 69 -4.95 -0.89 -1.24
C VAL A 69 -6.12 -1.26 -2.15
N GLY A 70 -6.65 -0.32 -2.93
CA GLY A 70 -7.72 -0.58 -3.89
C GLY A 70 -7.31 -1.57 -4.99
N LEU A 71 -6.13 -1.38 -5.59
CA LEU A 71 -5.59 -2.27 -6.61
C LEU A 71 -5.25 -3.65 -6.04
N SER A 72 -4.66 -3.71 -4.84
CA SER A 72 -4.40 -4.98 -4.16
C SER A 72 -5.69 -5.74 -3.84
N TRP A 73 -6.77 -5.06 -3.43
CA TRP A 73 -8.07 -5.69 -3.24
C TRP A 73 -8.67 -6.19 -4.54
N ALA A 74 -8.61 -5.40 -5.61
CA ALA A 74 -9.04 -5.84 -6.94
C ALA A 74 -8.29 -7.12 -7.36
N GLY A 75 -6.96 -7.12 -7.21
CA GLY A 75 -6.12 -8.29 -7.47
C GLY A 75 -6.53 -9.52 -6.66
N THR A 76 -6.74 -9.32 -5.35
CA THR A 76 -7.14 -10.37 -4.40
C THR A 76 -8.50 -10.96 -4.72
N ILE A 77 -9.49 -10.12 -5.07
CA ILE A 77 -10.83 -10.56 -5.45
C ILE A 77 -10.79 -11.33 -6.77
N GLY A 78 -10.09 -10.80 -7.78
CA GLY A 78 -9.90 -11.49 -9.06
C GLY A 78 -9.26 -12.87 -8.88
N ALA A 79 -8.22 -12.97 -8.05
CA ALA A 79 -7.56 -14.23 -7.72
C ALA A 79 -8.51 -15.21 -7.02
N LEU A 80 -9.29 -14.74 -6.04
CA LEU A 80 -10.22 -15.58 -5.29
C LEU A 80 -11.35 -16.12 -6.17
N VAL A 81 -11.92 -15.28 -7.04
CA VAL A 81 -12.97 -15.71 -7.97
C VAL A 81 -12.43 -16.74 -8.96
N LEU A 82 -11.25 -16.49 -9.53
CA LEU A 82 -10.63 -17.42 -10.49
C LEU A 82 -10.25 -18.76 -9.83
N MET A 83 -9.75 -18.72 -8.60
CA MET A 83 -9.49 -19.93 -7.80
C MET A 83 -10.77 -20.73 -7.55
N LEU A 84 -11.86 -20.06 -7.16
CA LEU A 84 -13.14 -20.73 -6.93
C LEU A 84 -13.70 -21.34 -8.21
N GLU A 85 -13.59 -20.66 -9.35
CA GLU A 85 -14.04 -21.20 -10.63
C GLU A 85 -13.34 -22.51 -10.97
N ILE A 86 -12.01 -22.55 -10.80
CA ILE A 86 -11.18 -23.74 -11.05
C ILE A 86 -11.52 -24.87 -10.08
N VAL A 87 -11.69 -24.57 -8.79
CA VAL A 87 -12.00 -25.58 -7.77
C VAL A 87 -13.40 -26.17 -7.98
N LEU A 88 -14.35 -25.37 -8.46
CA LEU A 88 -15.74 -25.79 -8.68
C LEU A 88 -15.94 -26.45 -10.06
N ASP A 89 -14.90 -26.55 -10.89
CA ASP A 89 -14.95 -27.13 -12.24
C ASP A 89 -16.10 -26.58 -13.11
N ASN A 90 -16.43 -25.30 -12.90
CA ASN A 90 -17.54 -24.63 -13.57
C ASN A 90 -17.08 -24.03 -14.90
N GLU A 91 -16.71 -24.88 -15.85
CA GLU A 91 -16.28 -24.48 -17.21
C GLU A 91 -17.34 -23.66 -17.98
N GLN A 92 -18.58 -23.64 -17.50
CA GLN A 92 -19.71 -22.98 -18.16
C GLN A 92 -19.66 -21.44 -18.10
N VAL A 93 -18.78 -20.85 -17.28
CA VAL A 93 -18.77 -19.40 -17.04
C VAL A 93 -17.51 -18.74 -17.58
N LEU A 94 -17.18 -19.02 -18.85
CA LEU A 94 -15.98 -18.49 -19.54
C LEU A 94 -15.82 -16.96 -19.41
N TRP A 95 -16.91 -16.20 -19.40
CA TRP A 95 -16.87 -14.75 -19.22
C TRP A 95 -16.37 -14.34 -17.83
N LEU A 96 -16.68 -15.11 -16.78
CA LEU A 96 -16.24 -14.85 -15.42
C LEU A 96 -14.73 -15.09 -15.30
N ASN A 97 -14.20 -16.10 -15.97
CA ASN A 97 -12.76 -16.35 -16.05
C ASN A 97 -12.00 -15.17 -16.65
N VAL A 98 -12.50 -14.67 -17.79
CA VAL A 98 -11.90 -13.53 -18.50
C VAL A 98 -11.92 -12.28 -17.63
N ILE A 99 -13.04 -11.98 -16.96
CA ILE A 99 -13.13 -10.81 -16.07
C ILE A 99 -12.21 -10.99 -14.86
N SER A 100 -12.22 -12.17 -14.23
CA SER A 100 -11.46 -12.43 -13.00
C SER A 100 -9.96 -12.40 -13.26
N SER A 101 -9.50 -13.00 -14.35
CA SER A 101 -8.09 -12.94 -14.78
C SER A 101 -7.65 -11.51 -15.11
N ALA A 102 -8.47 -10.74 -15.84
CA ALA A 102 -8.18 -9.34 -16.14
C ALA A 102 -8.11 -8.46 -14.89
N VAL A 103 -9.05 -8.65 -13.95
CA VAL A 103 -9.11 -7.95 -12.67
C VAL A 103 -7.92 -8.33 -11.78
N MET A 104 -7.59 -9.62 -11.70
CA MET A 104 -6.43 -10.12 -10.97
C MET A 104 -5.14 -9.49 -11.50
N PHE A 105 -4.91 -9.60 -12.81
CA PHE A 105 -3.72 -9.08 -13.47
C PHE A 105 -3.59 -7.56 -13.29
N THR A 106 -4.66 -6.82 -13.54
CA THR A 106 -4.67 -5.36 -13.41
C THR A 106 -4.42 -4.94 -11.96
N GLY A 107 -5.04 -5.61 -11.00
CA GLY A 107 -4.86 -5.33 -9.59
C GLY A 107 -3.44 -5.60 -9.10
N VAL A 108 -2.87 -6.75 -9.43
CA VAL A 108 -1.51 -7.15 -9.04
C VAL A 108 -0.47 -6.24 -9.69
N MET A 109 -0.51 -6.08 -11.02
CA MET A 109 0.44 -5.26 -11.76
C MET A 109 0.32 -3.77 -11.38
N GLY A 110 -0.90 -3.26 -11.27
CA GLY A 110 -1.15 -1.89 -10.84
C GLY A 110 -0.63 -1.64 -9.42
N ALA A 111 -0.90 -2.54 -8.47
CA ALA A 111 -0.37 -2.44 -7.11
C ALA A 111 1.16 -2.47 -7.09
N ALA A 112 1.79 -3.31 -7.92
CA ALA A 112 3.24 -3.37 -8.04
C ALA A 112 3.84 -2.07 -8.59
N VAL A 113 3.27 -1.51 -9.66
CA VAL A 113 3.69 -0.20 -10.19
C VAL A 113 3.57 0.88 -9.13
N VAL A 114 2.46 0.95 -8.39
CA VAL A 114 2.26 1.92 -7.31
C VAL A 114 3.24 1.72 -6.16
N ALA A 115 3.60 0.49 -5.84
CA ALA A 115 4.58 0.20 -4.80
C ALA A 115 6.02 0.56 -5.18
N LEU A 116 6.41 0.30 -6.43
CA LEU A 116 7.74 0.65 -6.96
C LEU A 116 7.88 2.15 -7.19
N SER A 117 6.82 2.81 -7.65
CA SER A 117 6.78 4.26 -7.86
C SER A 117 6.56 5.08 -6.60
N ALA A 118 6.32 4.47 -5.43
CA ALA A 118 6.13 5.21 -4.17
C ALA A 118 7.40 5.89 -3.63
N SER A 119 8.57 5.57 -4.20
CA SER A 119 9.90 6.09 -3.83
C SER A 119 10.05 7.63 -3.81
N PRO A 120 9.56 8.39 -4.81
CA PRO A 120 9.84 9.83 -4.90
C PRO A 120 8.88 10.69 -4.07
N TRP A 121 7.72 10.15 -3.66
CA TRP A 121 6.64 10.96 -3.09
C TRP A 121 6.85 11.35 -1.64
N ARG A 122 7.67 10.58 -0.89
CA ARG A 122 8.02 10.89 0.49
C ARG A 122 8.77 12.22 0.57
N ASP A 123 9.60 12.53 -0.41
CA ASP A 123 10.39 13.77 -0.37
C ASP A 123 9.66 14.96 -1.00
N LEU A 124 8.75 14.73 -1.96
CA LEU A 124 8.01 15.80 -2.65
C LEU A 124 6.88 16.42 -1.82
N PHE A 125 6.21 15.66 -0.96
CA PHE A 125 5.05 16.17 -0.21
C PHE A 125 5.28 16.35 1.30
N TYR A 126 6.29 15.69 1.89
CA TYR A 126 6.60 15.86 3.31
C TYR A 126 7.69 16.88 3.61
N SER A 127 8.51 17.28 2.63
CA SER A 127 9.48 18.39 2.81
C SER A 127 8.81 19.74 3.07
N ARG A 128 7.52 19.91 2.74
CA ARG A 128 6.77 21.15 2.98
C ARG A 128 5.98 21.23 4.28
N ARG A 129 5.97 20.19 5.12
CA ARG A 129 5.20 20.21 6.40
C ARG A 129 6.07 20.24 7.64
N SER A 130 7.36 20.49 7.46
CA SER A 130 8.36 20.63 8.51
C SER A 130 8.99 22.02 8.53
N ASP A 131 8.20 23.08 8.30
CA ASP A 131 8.49 24.32 9.01
C ASP A 131 7.71 24.23 10.33
N PRO A 132 8.35 23.83 11.46
CA PRO A 132 7.91 24.44 12.69
C PRO A 132 8.04 25.94 12.43
N VAL A 133 6.95 26.66 12.61
CA VAL A 133 6.99 28.11 12.75
C VAL A 133 7.90 28.38 13.96
N LEU A 134 9.20 28.46 13.70
CA LEU A 134 10.17 29.26 14.42
C LEU A 134 9.80 30.71 14.12
N ARG A 135 8.71 31.13 14.74
CA ARG A 135 8.39 32.51 15.07
C ARG A 135 8.29 32.42 16.59
N GLY A 136 9.41 32.45 17.32
CA GLY A 136 10.24 33.64 17.36
C GLY A 136 9.40 34.75 17.97
N ASP A 137 9.10 34.59 19.26
CA ASP A 137 8.59 35.56 20.24
C ASP A 137 8.45 34.79 21.59
N ASP A 138 9.47 34.05 22.01
CA ASP A 138 10.32 34.53 23.11
C ASP A 138 10.58 36.06 23.07
N ALA A 139 9.54 36.83 23.44
CA ALA A 139 9.75 38.15 24.01
C ALA A 139 10.38 37.95 25.40
N GLY A 140 11.70 38.12 25.45
CA GLY A 140 12.50 38.15 26.67
C GLY A 140 11.83 38.99 27.76
N HIS A 141 11.90 38.59 29.02
CA HIS A 141 13.02 39.03 29.86
C HIS A 141 13.33 40.54 29.69
N GLY A 142 12.31 41.36 29.92
CA GLY A 142 12.41 42.79 30.18
C GLY A 142 11.95 43.08 31.59
N VAL A 143 12.89 43.14 32.52
CA VAL A 143 12.71 43.59 33.90
C VAL A 143 12.08 44.99 33.90
N ALA A 144 10.80 45.10 34.30
CA ALA A 144 10.21 46.38 34.66
C ALA A 144 10.56 46.67 36.13
N ARG A 145 11.68 47.35 36.28
CA ARG A 145 12.17 47.97 37.51
C ARG A 145 11.20 49.10 37.91
N GLN A 146 11.01 49.22 39.23
CA GLN A 146 10.68 50.44 39.97
C GLN A 146 9.20 50.82 40.14
N GLN A 147 8.67 50.37 41.28
CA GLN A 147 7.70 51.12 42.08
C GLN A 147 8.25 52.53 42.36
N SER A 148 7.54 53.56 41.91
CA SER A 148 7.53 54.90 42.52
C SER A 148 6.30 54.91 43.42
N GLY A 149 6.40 54.99 44.76
CA GLY A 149 6.59 56.26 45.49
C GLY A 149 5.43 57.20 45.14
N GLY A 150 4.40 57.46 45.95
CA GLY A 150 4.39 57.64 47.40
C GLY A 150 4.63 59.12 47.72
N GLY A 151 3.56 59.85 48.07
CA GLY A 151 3.51 61.30 48.36
C GLY A 151 2.82 62.07 47.23
N GLU A 152 1.89 63.01 47.43
CA GLU A 152 1.57 63.80 48.62
C GLU A 152 0.17 64.40 48.44
N SER A 153 -0.51 64.57 49.57
CA SER A 153 -1.80 65.25 49.72
C SER A 153 -1.51 66.75 49.85
N ASP A 154 -2.13 67.58 49.02
CA ASP A 154 -2.09 69.04 49.17
C ASP A 154 -3.52 69.63 49.13
N GLY A 155 -3.82 70.41 50.17
CA GLY A 155 -4.70 71.59 50.13
C GLY A 155 -6.19 71.38 50.23
#